data_AF-A0A915J2R8-F1
#
_entry.id   AF-A0A915J2R8-F1
#
_cell.length_a   1.000
_cell.length_b   1.000
_cell.length_c   1.000
_cell.angle_alpha   90.00
_cell.angle_beta   90.00
_cell.angle_gamma   90.00
#
_symmetry.space_group_name_H-M   'P 1'
#
loop_
_entity.id
_entity.type
_entity.pdbx_description
1 polymer ?
#
loop_
_entity_poly.entity_id
_entity_poly.type
_entity_poly.pdbx_seq_one_letter_code
_entity_poly.pdbx_strand_id
1 'polypeptide(L)'
;MFFPLLLKLNNNLFTVLFFGNSRCKRRYNIKLWKTFTDCFNCMPIAALVENTIFAMHGGLSPDLKNLRDIVALERPSDVPETGLMCDLLWSDPDEDITGWGENDRGVSYTFGADIVRLFLEKNSLSVLVICCYVVVLNKI
;
A
#
# COMPACT_ATOMS: atom_id res chain seq x y z
N MET A 1 -10.85 23.60 -1.46
CA MET A 1 -10.76 22.91 -0.17
C MET A 1 -9.93 21.65 -0.40
N PHE A 2 -8.66 21.65 0.04
CA PHE A 2 -7.76 20.51 -0.10
C PHE A 2 -8.07 19.54 1.06
N PHE A 3 -8.58 18.35 0.77
CA PHE A 3 -8.69 17.29 1.77
C PHE A 3 -7.43 16.43 1.71
N PRO A 4 -6.59 16.38 2.76
CA PRO A 4 -5.46 15.46 2.79
C PRO A 4 -5.99 14.03 2.82
N LEU A 5 -5.68 13.24 1.78
CA LEU A 5 -5.98 11.82 1.74
C LEU A 5 -4.89 11.08 2.53
N LEU A 6 -5.28 10.43 3.63
CA LEU A 6 -4.39 9.58 4.42
C LEU A 6 -4.66 8.13 4.07
N LEU A 7 -3.68 7.47 3.46
CA LEU A 7 -3.70 6.03 3.22
C LEU A 7 -3.00 5.30 4.37
N LYS A 8 -3.45 4.08 4.64
CA LYS A 8 -2.84 3.16 5.59
C LYS A 8 -1.40 2.94 5.15
N LEU A 9 -0.48 3.44 5.96
CA LEU A 9 0.93 3.13 5.81
C LEU A 9 1.17 1.74 6.39
N ASN A 10 2.24 1.12 5.93
CA ASN A 10 2.70 -0.13 6.50
C ASN A 10 2.83 0.00 8.02
N ASN A 11 2.04 -0.80 8.72
CA ASN A 11 1.96 -0.80 10.18
C ASN A 11 3.33 -1.05 10.82
N ASN A 12 4.32 -1.66 10.15
CA ASN A 12 5.66 -1.82 10.72
C ASN A 12 6.50 -0.54 10.62
N LEU A 13 6.39 0.28 9.57
CA LEU A 13 7.32 1.40 9.40
C LEU A 13 6.99 2.58 10.33
N PHE A 14 5.72 2.95 10.51
CA PHE A 14 5.34 4.05 11.41
C PHE A 14 5.38 3.65 12.90
N THR A 15 4.95 2.42 13.20
CA THR A 15 5.04 1.80 14.53
C THR A 15 6.48 1.61 14.98
N VAL A 16 7.41 1.23 14.12
CA VAL A 16 8.79 0.93 14.55
C VAL A 16 9.68 2.17 14.50
N LEU A 17 9.57 3.04 13.49
CA LEU A 17 10.48 4.19 13.32
C LEU A 17 10.05 5.46 14.06
N PHE A 18 8.74 5.74 14.19
CA PHE A 18 8.25 6.94 14.89
C PHE A 18 7.70 6.64 16.29
N PHE A 19 6.93 5.57 16.43
CA PHE A 19 6.26 5.20 17.69
C PHE A 19 6.65 3.80 18.21
N GLY A 20 7.93 3.40 18.07
CA GLY A 20 8.40 2.10 18.56
C GLY A 20 7.81 1.81 19.94
N ASN A 21 7.25 0.62 20.19
CA ASN A 21 6.59 0.28 21.47
C ASN A 21 7.44 0.73 22.68
N SER A 22 8.77 0.69 22.55
CA SER A 22 9.77 1.27 23.45
C SER A 22 9.82 2.82 23.50
N ARG A 23 9.78 3.54 22.39
CA ARG A 23 9.71 5.02 22.33
C ARG A 23 8.37 5.55 22.83
N CYS A 24 7.25 4.92 22.47
CA CYS A 24 5.92 5.33 22.88
C CYS A 24 5.68 5.04 24.38
N LYS A 25 6.16 3.91 24.92
CA LYS A 25 6.19 3.66 26.39
C LYS A 25 7.14 4.60 27.14
N ARG A 26 8.23 5.03 26.52
CA ARG A 26 9.23 5.91 27.16
C ARG A 26 8.82 7.39 27.17
N ARG A 27 7.97 7.83 26.24
CA ARG A 27 7.53 9.23 26.11
C ARG A 27 6.05 9.47 26.41
N TYR A 28 5.21 8.43 26.32
CA TYR A 28 3.75 8.52 26.43
C TYR A 28 3.13 7.27 27.11
N ASN A 29 1.79 7.19 27.13
CA ASN A 29 1.02 6.12 27.78
C ASN A 29 0.66 4.98 26.80
N ILE A 30 0.67 3.73 27.27
CA ILE A 30 0.24 2.53 26.53
C ILE A 30 -1.20 2.67 25.98
N LYS A 31 -2.07 3.43 26.66
CA LYS A 31 -3.44 3.70 26.17
C LYS A 31 -3.45 4.53 24.87
N LEU A 32 -2.52 5.49 24.74
CA LEU A 32 -2.39 6.31 23.56
C LEU A 32 -1.91 5.48 22.36
N TRP A 33 -0.96 4.56 22.61
CA TRP A 33 -0.50 3.58 21.63
C TRP A 33 -1.67 2.78 21.03
N LYS A 34 -2.53 2.21 21.89
CA LYS A 34 -3.71 1.46 21.43
C LYS A 34 -4.66 2.32 20.60
N THR A 35 -4.90 3.55 21.03
CA THR A 35 -5.78 4.50 20.30
C THR A 35 -5.24 4.80 18.91
N PHE A 36 -3.92 4.95 18.77
CA PHE A 36 -3.29 5.10 17.46
C PHE A 36 -3.44 3.84 16.62
N THR A 37 -3.15 2.66 17.17
CA THR A 37 -3.33 1.38 16.46
C THR A 37 -4.76 1.21 15.94
N ASP A 38 -5.76 1.51 16.76
CA ASP A 38 -7.17 1.42 16.36
C ASP A 38 -7.49 2.40 15.21
N CYS A 39 -6.90 3.60 15.23
CA CYS A 39 -7.02 4.57 14.13
C CYS A 39 -6.35 4.07 12.84
N PHE A 40 -5.13 3.51 12.92
CA PHE A 40 -4.42 2.92 11.78
C PHE A 40 -5.20 1.77 11.16
N ASN A 41 -5.91 0.99 11.98
CA ASN A 41 -6.69 -0.15 11.51
C ASN A 41 -7.94 0.24 10.73
N CYS A 42 -8.44 1.46 10.90
CA CYS A 42 -9.57 2.00 10.15
C CYS A 42 -9.18 2.72 8.85
N MET A 43 -7.89 2.94 8.58
CA MET A 43 -7.47 3.72 7.42
C MET A 43 -7.67 2.98 6.08
N PRO A 44 -7.96 3.73 4.99
CA PRO A 44 -8.08 3.16 3.64
C PRO A 44 -6.73 2.72 3.10
N ILE A 45 -6.68 1.60 2.37
CA ILE A 45 -5.41 1.00 1.90
C ILE A 45 -4.98 1.56 0.54
N ALA A 46 -5.95 1.89 -0.31
CA ALA A 46 -5.72 2.49 -1.61
C ALA A 46 -6.78 3.56 -1.90
N ALA A 47 -6.50 4.42 -2.87
CA ALA A 47 -7.43 5.41 -3.38
C ALA A 47 -7.46 5.44 -4.89
N LEU A 48 -8.64 5.74 -5.41
CA LEU A 48 -8.87 6.02 -6.81
C LEU A 48 -9.29 7.48 -6.94
N VAL A 49 -8.47 8.29 -7.62
CA VAL A 49 -8.71 9.72 -7.84
C VAL A 49 -9.14 9.93 -9.29
N GLU A 50 -10.28 10.61 -9.47
CA GLU A 50 -10.88 10.92 -10.78
C GLU A 50 -10.97 9.72 -11.74
N ASN A 51 -11.13 8.49 -11.20
CA ASN A 51 -11.18 7.24 -11.96
C ASN A 51 -9.97 7.00 -12.89
N THR A 52 -8.87 7.72 -12.70
CA THR A 52 -7.70 7.69 -13.61
C THR A 52 -6.39 7.45 -12.85
N ILE A 53 -6.31 7.85 -11.59
CA ILE A 53 -5.11 7.72 -10.76
C ILE A 53 -5.39 6.73 -9.66
N PHE A 54 -4.61 5.66 -9.60
CA PHE A 54 -4.69 4.67 -8.54
C PHE A 54 -3.47 4.78 -7.62
N ALA A 55 -3.73 5.04 -6.34
CA ALA A 55 -2.70 5.33 -5.33
C ALA A 55 -2.72 4.31 -4.19
N MET A 56 -1.56 3.82 -3.81
CA MET A 56 -1.36 2.93 -2.66
C MET A 56 0.02 3.15 -2.04
N HIS A 57 0.34 2.42 -0.95
CA HIS A 57 1.61 2.61 -0.26
C HIS A 57 2.77 1.85 -0.90
N GLY A 58 2.62 0.53 -1.08
CA GLY A 58 3.63 -0.34 -1.66
C GLY A 58 3.48 -0.43 -3.17
N GLY A 59 2.56 -1.28 -3.64
CA GLY A 59 2.34 -1.50 -5.07
C GLY A 59 1.32 -2.60 -5.36
N LEU A 60 1.48 -3.28 -6.49
CA LEU A 60 0.50 -4.25 -6.97
C LEU A 60 0.63 -5.62 -6.29
N SER A 61 -0.47 -6.36 -6.27
CA SER A 61 -0.55 -7.75 -5.78
C SER A 61 -0.93 -8.71 -6.91
N PRO A 62 -0.37 -9.94 -6.96
CA PRO A 62 -0.85 -10.98 -7.87
C PRO A 62 -2.29 -11.41 -7.55
N ASP A 63 -2.75 -11.22 -6.32
CA ASP A 63 -4.12 -11.51 -5.89
C ASP A 63 -5.12 -10.41 -6.27
N LEU A 64 -4.65 -9.23 -6.70
CA LEU A 64 -5.50 -8.12 -7.09
C LEU A 64 -6.09 -8.33 -8.50
N LYS A 65 -7.25 -8.98 -8.58
CA LYS A 65 -7.94 -9.21 -9.85
C LYS A 65 -8.82 -8.04 -10.25
N ASN A 66 -9.54 -7.46 -9.30
CA ASN A 66 -10.43 -6.32 -9.50
C ASN A 66 -10.24 -5.28 -8.40
N LEU A 67 -10.45 -4.00 -8.72
CA LEU A 67 -10.43 -2.93 -7.72
C LEU A 67 -11.48 -3.12 -6.59
N ARG A 68 -12.53 -3.91 -6.86
CA ARG A 68 -13.56 -4.26 -5.87
C ARG A 68 -13.01 -5.15 -4.74
N ASP A 69 -11.97 -5.92 -5.00
CA ASP A 69 -11.35 -6.81 -4.01
C ASP A 69 -10.77 -5.98 -2.84
N ILE A 70 -10.31 -4.76 -3.13
CA ILE A 70 -9.82 -3.79 -2.14
C ILE A 70 -10.97 -3.20 -1.30
N VAL A 71 -12.13 -2.99 -1.92
CA VAL A 71 -13.33 -2.48 -1.23
C VAL A 71 -13.89 -3.54 -0.29
N ALA A 72 -13.74 -4.81 -0.62
CA ALA A 72 -14.19 -5.94 0.18
C ALA A 72 -13.32 -6.19 1.43
N LEU A 73 -12.15 -5.54 1.55
CA LEU A 73 -11.31 -5.65 2.74
C LEU A 73 -12.02 -5.05 3.96
N GLU A 74 -12.31 -5.90 4.94
CA GLU A 74 -12.93 -5.48 6.18
C GLU A 74 -12.02 -4.56 6.99
N ARG A 75 -12.64 -3.57 7.63
CA ARG A 75 -11.99 -2.63 8.54
C ARG A 75 -12.86 -2.46 9.79
N PRO A 76 -12.28 -2.40 10.99
CA PRO A 76 -10.85 -2.40 11.30
C PRO A 76 -10.18 -3.77 11.09
N SER A 77 -8.99 -3.77 10.51
CA SER A 77 -8.19 -5.00 10.33
C SER A 77 -6.71 -4.75 10.57
N ASP A 78 -6.03 -5.73 11.17
CA ASP A 78 -4.57 -5.78 11.21
C ASP A 78 -4.02 -6.22 9.84
N VAL A 79 -2.77 -5.87 9.55
CA VAL A 79 -2.11 -6.24 8.30
C VAL A 79 -1.67 -7.71 8.42
N PRO A 80 -2.15 -8.62 7.55
CA PRO A 80 -1.70 -10.01 7.54
C PRO A 80 -0.25 -10.12 7.05
N GLU A 81 0.41 -11.25 7.32
CA GLU A 81 1.76 -11.52 6.83
C GLU A 81 1.80 -11.78 5.31
N THR A 82 0.70 -12.25 4.72
CA THR A 82 0.56 -12.59 3.30
C THR A 82 -0.79 -12.15 2.72
N GLY A 83 -0.86 -12.10 1.38
CA GLY A 83 -2.08 -11.81 0.61
C GLY A 83 -2.25 -10.34 0.26
N LEU A 84 -3.40 -10.03 -0.35
CA LEU A 84 -3.69 -8.74 -0.98
C LEU A 84 -3.35 -7.51 -0.13
N MET A 85 -3.75 -7.48 1.14
CA MET A 85 -3.51 -6.33 2.02
C MET A 85 -2.02 -6.16 2.36
N CYS A 86 -1.28 -7.26 2.48
CA CYS A 86 0.17 -7.22 2.69
C CYS A 86 0.84 -6.64 1.43
N ASP A 87 0.49 -7.17 0.27
CA ASP A 87 1.11 -6.77 -0.99
C ASP A 87 0.90 -5.30 -1.32
N LEU A 88 -0.32 -4.79 -1.16
CA LEU A 88 -0.63 -3.37 -1.37
C LEU A 88 0.21 -2.41 -0.50
N LEU A 89 0.77 -2.91 0.61
CA LEU A 89 1.58 -2.15 1.56
C LEU A 89 3.09 -2.42 1.44
N TRP A 90 3.50 -3.53 0.82
CA TRP A 90 4.88 -4.04 0.89
C TRP A 90 5.51 -4.41 -0.45
N SER A 91 4.75 -4.57 -1.53
CA SER A 91 5.33 -4.84 -2.84
C SER A 91 6.10 -3.63 -3.35
N ASP A 92 7.22 -3.85 -4.05
CA ASP A 92 8.03 -2.78 -4.64
C ASP A 92 8.11 -2.96 -6.17
N PRO A 93 8.18 -1.87 -6.95
CA PRO A 93 8.50 -1.99 -8.38
C PRO A 93 9.99 -2.33 -8.55
N ASP A 94 10.28 -3.10 -9.59
CA ASP A 94 11.65 -3.43 -9.97
C ASP A 94 11.78 -3.29 -11.51
N GLU A 95 12.72 -2.45 -11.94
CA GLU A 95 12.94 -2.11 -13.36
C GLU A 95 13.69 -3.20 -14.11
N ASP A 96 14.42 -4.07 -13.40
CA ASP A 96 15.30 -5.09 -13.98
C ASP A 96 14.58 -6.43 -14.20
N ILE A 97 13.33 -6.56 -13.75
CA ILE A 97 12.52 -7.78 -13.88
C ILE A 97 11.35 -7.61 -14.85
N THR A 98 10.90 -8.74 -15.39
CA THR A 98 9.64 -8.85 -16.14
C THR A 98 8.71 -9.77 -15.38
N GLY A 99 7.47 -9.34 -15.12
CA GLY A 99 6.50 -10.10 -14.35
C GLY A 99 6.62 -9.87 -12.84
N TRP A 100 6.51 -10.95 -12.06
CA TRP A 100 6.63 -10.94 -10.60
C TRP A 100 7.96 -11.53 -10.17
N GLY A 101 8.60 -10.89 -9.18
CA GLY A 101 9.84 -11.35 -8.56
C GLY A 101 9.70 -11.52 -7.04
N GLU A 102 10.70 -12.14 -6.43
CA GLU A 102 10.81 -12.19 -4.98
C GLU A 102 11.26 -10.83 -4.45
N ASN A 103 10.69 -10.40 -3.32
CA ASN A 103 11.09 -9.16 -2.69
C ASN A 103 12.23 -9.39 -1.70
N ASP A 104 13.31 -8.62 -1.82
CA ASP A 104 14.47 -8.60 -0.90
C ASP A 104 14.08 -8.30 0.56
N ARG A 105 12.90 -7.71 0.77
CA ARG A 105 12.30 -7.52 2.11
C ARG A 105 11.92 -8.84 2.80
N GLY A 106 11.89 -9.95 2.06
CA GLY A 106 11.42 -11.24 2.55
C GLY A 106 9.90 -11.32 2.78
N VAL A 107 9.17 -10.30 2.31
CA VAL A 107 7.71 -10.18 2.43
C VAL A 107 7.18 -9.56 1.13
N SER A 108 6.08 -10.11 0.61
CA SER A 108 5.47 -9.72 -0.67
C SER A 108 6.39 -9.96 -1.89
N TYR A 109 6.07 -9.30 -3.00
CA TYR A 109 6.65 -9.51 -4.33
C TYR A 109 7.20 -8.20 -4.89
N THR A 110 8.15 -8.32 -5.81
CA THR A 110 8.50 -7.24 -6.73
C THR A 110 7.71 -7.38 -8.03
N PHE A 111 7.48 -6.28 -8.73
CA PHE A 111 6.78 -6.31 -10.02
C PHE A 111 7.44 -5.43 -11.07
N GLY A 112 7.47 -5.93 -12.30
CA GLY A 112 8.00 -5.23 -13.46
C GLY A 112 7.05 -4.18 -14.04
N ALA A 113 7.58 -3.35 -14.93
CA ALA A 113 6.81 -2.33 -15.65
C ALA A 113 5.70 -2.93 -16.53
N ASP A 114 5.85 -4.18 -16.97
CA ASP A 114 4.85 -4.92 -17.73
C ASP A 114 3.58 -5.18 -16.91
N ILE A 115 3.73 -5.56 -15.63
CA ILE A 115 2.60 -5.76 -14.71
C ILE A 115 1.84 -4.46 -14.48
N VAL A 116 2.57 -3.34 -14.31
CA VAL A 116 1.94 -2.01 -14.18
C VAL A 116 1.15 -1.67 -15.44
N ARG A 117 1.74 -1.88 -16.61
CA ARG A 117 1.08 -1.58 -17.89
C ARG A 117 -0.20 -2.37 -18.08
N LEU A 118 -0.14 -3.69 -17.87
CA LEU A 118 -1.30 -4.57 -17.95
C LEU A 118 -2.39 -4.16 -16.98
N PHE A 119 -2.02 -3.78 -15.76
CA PHE A 119 -2.97 -3.33 -14.75
C PHE A 119 -3.65 -2.00 -15.14
N LEU A 120 -2.89 -1.02 -15.64
CA LEU A 120 -3.42 0.27 -16.07
C LEU A 120 -4.37 0.11 -17.26
N GLU A 121 -3.97 -0.67 -18.27
CA GLU A 121 -4.79 -0.95 -19.45
C GLU A 121 -6.10 -1.67 -19.07
N LYS A 122 -6.01 -2.72 -18.23
CA LYS A 122 -7.17 -3.49 -17.77
C LYS A 122 -8.20 -2.64 -17.03
N ASN A 123 -7.75 -1.69 -16.21
CA ASN A 123 -8.63 -0.87 -15.37
C ASN A 123 -8.92 0.52 -15.95
N SER A 124 -8.49 0.80 -17.20
CA SER A 124 -8.63 2.11 -17.85
C SER A 124 -8.02 3.26 -17.04
N LEU A 125 -6.93 2.98 -16.34
CA LEU A 125 -6.20 3.95 -15.53
C LEU A 125 -5.06 4.59 -16.34
N SER A 126 -4.60 5.73 -15.87
CA SER A 126 -3.51 6.50 -16.51
C SER A 126 -2.23 6.47 -15.69
N VAL A 127 -2.34 6.50 -14.36
CA VAL A 127 -1.18 6.63 -13.47
C VAL A 127 -1.35 5.73 -12.26
N LEU A 128 -0.23 5.08 -11.89
CA LEU A 128 -0.10 4.36 -10.63
C LEU A 128 0.84 5.15 -9.72
N VAL A 129 0.36 5.49 -8.53
CA VAL A 129 1.13 6.24 -7.52
C VAL A 129 1.41 5.32 -6.35
N ILE A 130 2.68 5.15 -6.03
CA ILE A 130 3.13 4.42 -4.84
C ILE A 130 3.86 5.40 -3.92
N CYS A 131 3.93 5.08 -2.63
CA CYS A 131 4.55 6.01 -1.71
C CYS A 131 6.04 6.18 -2.07
N CYS A 132 6.47 7.44 -2.20
CA CYS A 132 7.80 7.84 -2.64
C CYS A 132 8.14 7.68 -4.14
N TYR A 133 7.28 7.07 -4.97
CA TYR A 133 7.51 6.97 -6.42
C TYR A 133 6.23 7.21 -7.23
N VAL A 134 6.32 8.01 -8.30
CA VAL A 134 5.24 8.18 -9.27
C VAL A 134 5.59 7.34 -10.49
N VAL A 135 4.76 6.34 -10.81
CA VAL A 135 4.94 5.53 -12.02
C VAL A 135 4.02 6.06 -13.10
N VAL A 136 4.58 6.88 -14.00
CA VAL A 136 3.88 7.38 -15.19
C VAL A 136 4.29 6.52 -16.38
N LEU A 137 3.37 5.70 -16.88
CA LEU A 137 3.53 5.08 -18.18
C LEU A 137 3.03 6.07 -19.23
N ASN A 138 3.95 6.72 -19.94
CA ASN A 138 3.58 7.49 -21.13
C ASN A 138 2.91 6.53 -22.11
N LYS A 139 1.61 6.71 -22.34
CA LYS A 139 0.90 6.07 -23.46
C LYS A 139 1.60 6.54 -24.74
N ILE A 140 2.43 5.67 -25.32
CA ILE A 140 2.98 5.82 -26.66
C ILE A 140 1.88 5.43 -27.65
#